data_AF-A0A2I4DD58-F1
#
_entry.id   AF-A0A2I4DD58-F1
#
_cell.length_a   1.000
_cell.length_b   1.000
_cell.length_c   1.000
_cell.angle_alpha   90.00
_cell.angle_beta   90.00
_cell.angle_gamma   90.00
#
_symmetry.space_group_name_H-M   'P 1'
#
loop_
_entity.id
_entity.type
_entity.pdbx_description
1 polymer ?
#
loop_
_entity_poly.entity_id
_entity_poly.type
_entity_poly.pdbx_seq_one_letter_code
_entity_poly.pdbx_strand_id
1 'polypeptide(L)'
;MRPYYLPREFSHAIVIAAYVTPSANADTACDILHSAVSRIQSQHPQALLLISGDFNQSSPSSTLSVFTQYVTCHTRENKILDLFYANTKEAYKSLPLPPLGRSDHNLVHLLPVYKPLVHREPAVIRTVKKWSAETEEALKDCFSTTLWEEMCDSYGEDIDGLTHFITDYVNFCVENTVPTRTVRCFSNNKPWINPDIKALLKEKKRAFRSGNKEEMKAVQRELRRKIRDGKESYRKKMEVQLQENNVSGVWNSLKAISGHKKPDSQDCGDWKWVNELNVFFNRFDHSTAPPTTQAALLTPSCLARPSRFPLPSPILTPLPLHT
;
A
#
# COMPACT_ATOMS: atom_id res chain seq x y z
N MET A 1 -5.83 -18.25 8.51
CA MET A 1 -7.19 -17.69 8.27
C MET A 1 -7.14 -16.17 8.42
N ARG A 2 -7.82 -15.40 7.56
CA ARG A 2 -7.91 -13.93 7.68
C ARG A 2 -9.14 -13.54 8.51
N PRO A 3 -9.02 -12.69 9.55
CA PRO A 3 -10.18 -12.18 10.28
C PRO A 3 -11.10 -11.35 9.37
N TYR A 4 -12.42 -11.50 9.53
CA TYR A 4 -13.42 -10.81 8.69
C TYR A 4 -13.31 -9.28 8.74
N TYR A 5 -12.80 -8.73 9.84
CA TYR A 5 -12.70 -7.30 10.11
C TYR A 5 -11.29 -6.72 10.01
N LEU A 6 -10.29 -7.49 9.54
CA LEU A 6 -8.93 -6.98 9.42
C LEU A 6 -8.81 -6.01 8.22
N PRO A 7 -8.36 -4.76 8.44
CA PRO A 7 -8.13 -3.78 7.39
C PRO A 7 -7.32 -4.33 6.21
N ARG A 8 -7.54 -3.79 5.00
CA ARG A 8 -6.97 -4.35 3.76
C ARG A 8 -5.45 -4.26 3.69
N GLU A 9 -4.90 -3.25 4.35
CA GLU A 9 -3.49 -2.93 4.52
C GLU A 9 -2.74 -3.99 5.34
N PHE A 10 -3.43 -4.79 6.16
CA PHE A 10 -2.83 -5.89 6.89
C PHE A 10 -3.19 -7.23 6.24
N SER A 11 -2.17 -8.06 6.05
CA SER A 11 -2.33 -9.42 5.50
C SER A 11 -2.89 -10.39 6.54
N HIS A 12 -2.38 -10.30 7.77
CA HIS A 12 -2.78 -11.08 8.95
C HIS A 12 -2.33 -10.34 10.22
N ALA A 13 -2.69 -10.87 11.39
CA ALA A 13 -2.27 -10.34 12.68
C ALA A 13 -1.42 -11.37 13.43
N ILE A 14 -0.39 -10.90 14.12
CA ILE A 14 0.50 -11.70 14.98
C ILE A 14 0.47 -11.07 16.36
N VAL A 15 0.18 -11.88 17.37
CA VAL A 15 0.14 -11.47 18.77
C VAL A 15 1.34 -12.08 19.49
N ILE A 16 2.10 -11.24 20.17
CA ILE A 16 3.28 -11.61 20.95
C ILE A 16 2.95 -11.32 22.41
N ALA A 17 2.95 -12.36 23.23
CA ALA A 17 2.84 -12.23 24.68
C ALA A 17 4.24 -12.18 25.28
N ALA A 18 4.54 -11.16 26.07
CA ALA A 18 5.80 -11.01 26.78
C ALA A 18 5.57 -11.12 28.29
N TYR A 19 6.53 -11.72 29.00
CA TYR A 19 6.56 -11.67 30.45
C TYR A 19 8.00 -11.50 30.88
N VAL A 20 8.30 -10.39 31.54
CA VAL A 20 9.62 -10.13 32.10
C VAL A 20 9.55 -10.31 33.60
N THR A 21 10.24 -11.32 34.12
CA THR A 21 10.24 -11.61 35.56
C THR A 21 10.80 -10.41 36.35
N PRO A 22 10.28 -10.10 37.55
CA PRO A 22 10.76 -8.95 38.34
C PRO A 22 12.26 -8.96 38.68
N SER A 23 12.89 -10.13 38.70
CA SER A 23 14.32 -10.32 38.97
C SER A 23 15.20 -10.35 37.72
N ALA A 24 14.62 -10.22 36.52
CA ALA A 24 15.39 -10.26 35.28
C ALA A 24 16.17 -8.97 35.04
N ASN A 25 17.28 -9.09 34.32
CA ASN A 25 17.97 -7.94 33.75
C ASN A 25 17.12 -7.35 32.61
N ALA A 26 16.71 -6.09 32.78
CA ALA A 26 15.80 -5.41 31.85
C ALA A 26 16.38 -5.25 30.45
N ASP A 27 17.67 -4.92 30.34
CA ASP A 27 18.34 -4.69 29.04
C ASP A 27 18.40 -5.99 28.23
N THR A 28 18.80 -7.09 28.89
CA THR A 28 18.86 -8.41 28.25
C THR A 28 17.48 -8.87 27.78
N ALA A 29 16.43 -8.63 28.59
CA ALA A 29 15.06 -8.95 28.22
C ALA A 29 14.58 -8.12 27.00
N CYS A 30 14.89 -6.83 26.97
CA CYS A 30 14.61 -5.95 25.84
C CYS A 30 15.33 -6.38 24.57
N ASP A 31 16.61 -6.80 24.65
CA ASP A 31 17.39 -7.28 23.51
C ASP A 31 16.83 -8.57 22.91
N ILE A 32 16.44 -9.52 23.77
CA ILE A 32 15.79 -10.77 23.35
C ILE A 32 14.47 -10.46 22.64
N LEU A 33 13.65 -9.59 23.24
CA LEU A 33 12.37 -9.17 22.65
C LEU A 33 12.58 -8.51 21.29
N HIS A 34 13.56 -7.61 21.17
CA HIS A 34 13.88 -6.93 19.93
C HIS A 34 14.32 -7.88 18.82
N SER A 35 15.20 -8.83 19.14
CA SER A 35 15.66 -9.84 18.19
C SER A 35 14.51 -10.69 17.68
N ALA A 36 13.60 -11.11 18.57
CA ALA A 36 12.42 -11.86 18.21
C ALA A 36 11.45 -11.05 17.34
N VAL A 37 11.14 -9.80 17.73
CA VAL A 37 10.23 -8.91 17.00
C VAL A 37 10.80 -8.57 15.63
N SER A 38 12.09 -8.23 15.54
CA SER A 38 12.77 -7.90 14.28
C SER A 38 12.71 -9.07 13.30
N ARG A 39 12.98 -10.29 13.77
CA ARG A 39 12.89 -11.50 12.94
C ARG A 39 11.47 -11.71 12.40
N ILE A 40 10.45 -11.56 13.25
CA ILE A 40 9.04 -11.69 12.84
C ILE A 40 8.66 -10.60 11.84
N GLN A 41 9.10 -9.36 12.06
CA GLN A 41 8.82 -8.22 11.21
C GLN A 41 9.46 -8.38 9.81
N SER A 42 10.67 -8.95 9.74
CA SER A 42 11.31 -9.30 8.46
C SER A 42 10.58 -10.43 7.73
N GLN A 43 10.06 -11.43 8.44
CA GLN A 43 9.30 -12.54 7.84
C GLN A 43 7.89 -12.11 7.40
N HIS A 44 7.30 -11.13 8.09
CA HIS A 44 5.93 -10.70 7.89
C HIS A 44 5.80 -9.17 7.78
N PRO A 45 6.35 -8.55 6.72
CA PRO A 45 6.42 -7.09 6.59
C PRO A 45 5.05 -6.40 6.50
N GLN A 46 3.99 -7.13 6.17
CA GLN A 46 2.61 -6.64 6.06
C GLN A 46 1.68 -7.19 7.16
N ALA A 47 2.23 -7.69 8.27
CA ALA A 47 1.43 -8.13 9.41
C ALA A 47 1.14 -6.98 10.37
N LEU A 48 -0.05 -7.02 10.99
CA LEU A 48 -0.32 -6.26 12.20
C LEU A 48 0.36 -6.97 13.37
N LEU A 49 1.34 -6.33 13.99
CA LEU A 49 2.06 -6.86 15.15
C LEU A 49 1.53 -6.22 16.41
N LEU A 50 1.04 -7.06 17.33
CA LEU A 50 0.54 -6.66 18.64
C LEU A 50 1.39 -7.34 19.70
N ILE A 51 2.02 -6.56 20.57
CA ILE A 51 2.87 -7.07 21.64
C ILE A 51 2.23 -6.65 22.95
N SER A 52 1.97 -7.59 23.84
CA SER A 52 1.37 -7.29 25.14
C SER A 52 1.94 -8.18 26.22
N GLY A 53 1.94 -7.71 27.46
CA GLY A 53 2.54 -8.47 28.54
C GLY A 53 2.78 -7.66 29.77
N ASP A 54 3.21 -8.35 30.83
CA ASP A 54 3.76 -7.72 32.03
C ASP A 54 5.28 -7.59 31.86
N PHE A 55 5.73 -6.34 31.76
CA PHE A 55 7.13 -5.99 31.55
C PHE A 55 7.85 -5.66 32.87
N ASN A 56 7.12 -5.61 33.99
CA ASN A 56 7.63 -5.21 35.29
C ASN A 56 8.47 -3.92 35.21
N GLN A 57 9.79 -4.03 35.38
CA GLN A 57 10.70 -2.88 35.40
C GLN A 57 11.24 -2.51 34.01
N SER A 58 10.94 -3.30 32.98
CA SER A 58 11.49 -3.12 31.64
C SER A 58 10.66 -2.15 30.82
N SER A 59 11.31 -1.17 30.18
CA SER A 59 10.68 -0.28 29.21
C SER A 59 11.34 -0.46 27.84
N PRO A 60 10.78 -1.30 26.95
CA PRO A 60 11.36 -1.56 25.64
C PRO A 60 11.10 -0.40 24.65
N SER A 61 10.81 0.81 25.13
CA SER A 61 10.38 1.93 24.30
C SER A 61 11.46 2.42 23.33
N SER A 62 12.73 2.40 23.75
CA SER A 62 13.88 2.70 22.88
C SER A 62 14.09 1.61 21.83
N THR A 63 13.95 0.35 22.23
CA THR A 63 14.20 -0.82 21.41
C THR A 63 13.07 -1.11 20.41
N LEU A 64 11.83 -0.79 20.76
CA LEU A 64 10.64 -0.91 19.92
C LEU A 64 10.20 0.47 19.39
N SER A 65 11.13 1.31 18.96
CA SER A 65 10.87 2.70 18.53
C SER A 65 9.87 2.84 17.37
N VAL A 66 9.73 1.81 16.54
CA VAL A 66 8.75 1.77 15.44
C VAL A 66 7.33 1.47 15.92
N PHE A 67 7.18 0.95 17.15
CA PHE A 67 5.91 0.59 17.76
C PHE A 67 5.37 1.74 18.61
N THR A 68 4.05 1.84 18.67
CA THR A 68 3.36 2.77 19.55
C THR A 68 2.88 2.02 20.78
N GLN A 69 3.23 2.50 21.97
CA GLN A 69 2.71 2.02 23.25
C GLN A 69 1.32 2.65 23.49
N TYR A 70 0.34 1.86 23.94
CA TYR A 70 -1.06 2.31 24.09
C TYR A 70 -1.62 2.26 25.51
N VAL A 71 -0.93 1.66 26.49
CA VAL A 71 -1.44 1.56 27.87
C VAL A 71 -1.01 2.79 28.67
N THR A 72 -1.97 3.63 29.03
CA THR A 72 -1.71 4.86 29.81
C THR A 72 -2.30 4.81 31.22
N CYS A 73 -3.06 3.77 31.55
CA CYS A 73 -3.69 3.61 32.86
C CYS A 73 -2.88 2.68 33.78
N HIS A 74 -2.98 2.90 35.10
CA HIS A 74 -2.31 2.05 36.09
C HIS A 74 -2.82 0.61 36.03
N THR A 75 -1.89 -0.34 35.90
CA THR A 75 -2.18 -1.76 35.75
C THR A 75 -1.92 -2.54 37.03
N ARG A 76 -1.14 -1.99 37.97
CA ARG A 76 -0.96 -2.54 39.32
C ARG A 76 -0.71 -1.40 40.28
N GLU A 77 -1.56 -1.23 41.29
CA GLU A 77 -1.52 -0.08 42.20
C GLU A 77 -1.40 1.25 41.43
N ASN A 78 -0.30 1.99 41.62
CA ASN A 78 0.01 3.25 40.93
C ASN A 78 1.10 3.08 39.86
N LYS A 79 1.29 1.88 39.32
CA LYS A 79 2.31 1.57 38.31
C LYS A 79 1.67 1.04 37.01
N ILE A 80 2.35 1.29 35.90
CA ILE A 80 2.03 0.74 34.58
C ILE A 80 3.08 -0.33 34.29
N LEU A 81 2.75 -1.59 34.59
CA LEU A 81 3.64 -2.72 34.36
C LEU A 81 3.23 -3.52 33.12
N ASP A 82 1.92 -3.53 32.83
CA ASP A 82 1.36 -4.21 31.68
C ASP A 82 1.34 -3.25 30.50
N LEU A 83 2.13 -3.56 29.47
CA LEU A 83 2.27 -2.71 28.31
C LEU A 83 1.61 -3.36 27.11
N PHE A 84 1.23 -2.52 26.16
CA PHE A 84 0.72 -2.92 24.86
C PHE A 84 1.36 -2.06 23.78
N TYR A 85 2.04 -2.70 22.84
CA TYR A 85 2.68 -2.08 21.70
C TYR A 85 2.04 -2.57 20.40
N ALA A 86 1.84 -1.68 19.44
CA ALA A 86 1.46 -2.06 18.08
C ALA A 86 2.26 -1.29 17.02
N ASN A 87 2.54 -1.93 15.89
CA ASN A 87 3.26 -1.33 14.76
C ASN A 87 2.40 -0.36 13.92
N THR A 88 1.27 0.10 14.47
CA THR A 88 0.30 0.97 13.82
C THR A 88 0.00 2.14 14.74
N LYS A 89 -0.06 3.36 14.18
CA LYS A 89 -0.38 4.60 14.91
C LYS A 89 -1.89 4.82 15.03
N GLU A 90 -2.31 5.44 16.14
CA GLU A 90 -3.72 5.76 16.45
C GLU A 90 -4.65 4.53 16.35
N ALA A 91 -4.18 3.38 16.83
CA ALA A 91 -4.88 2.12 16.68
C ALA A 91 -5.82 1.83 17.85
N TYR A 92 -5.41 2.16 19.08
CA TYR A 92 -6.14 1.79 20.29
C TYR A 92 -6.25 2.94 21.29
N LYS A 93 -7.23 2.83 22.19
CA LYS A 93 -7.34 3.61 23.43
C LYS A 93 -7.43 2.64 24.60
N SER A 94 -6.60 2.79 25.62
CA SER A 94 -6.66 1.98 26.83
C SER A 94 -7.68 2.52 27.83
N LEU A 95 -8.45 1.62 28.43
CA LEU A 95 -9.31 1.89 29.58
C LEU A 95 -8.99 0.88 30.69
N PRO A 96 -8.83 1.34 31.95
CA PRO A 96 -8.66 0.42 33.06
C PRO A 96 -9.98 -0.29 33.38
N LEU A 97 -9.89 -1.56 33.75
CA LEU A 97 -10.97 -2.38 34.28
C LEU A 97 -10.50 -3.01 35.60
N PRO A 98 -11.43 -3.32 36.52
CA PRO A 98 -11.07 -3.94 37.78
C PRO A 98 -10.34 -5.28 37.57
N PRO A 99 -9.50 -5.70 38.54
CA PRO A 99 -8.81 -6.98 38.46
C PRO A 99 -9.77 -8.15 38.30
N LEU A 100 -9.32 -9.19 37.60
CA LEU A 100 -10.10 -10.41 37.46
C LEU A 100 -9.80 -11.36 38.61
N GLY A 101 -10.82 -11.71 39.39
CA GLY A 101 -10.71 -12.68 40.48
C GLY A 101 -9.76 -12.21 41.59
N ARG A 102 -8.66 -12.94 41.79
CA ARG A 102 -7.65 -12.65 42.83
C ARG A 102 -6.38 -11.99 42.30
N SER A 103 -6.38 -11.58 41.04
CA SER A 103 -5.25 -10.83 40.45
C SER A 103 -5.05 -9.51 41.19
N ASP A 104 -3.80 -9.15 41.43
CA ASP A 104 -3.41 -7.81 41.88
C ASP A 104 -3.16 -6.85 40.70
N HIS A 105 -3.19 -7.36 39.47
CA HIS A 105 -3.18 -6.56 38.24
C HIS A 105 -4.61 -6.25 37.77
N ASN A 106 -4.86 -4.98 37.47
CA ASN A 106 -6.02 -4.48 36.76
C ASN A 106 -6.05 -4.99 35.32
N LEU A 107 -7.25 -5.24 34.81
CA LEU A 107 -7.43 -5.53 33.40
C LEU A 107 -7.29 -4.24 32.58
N VAL A 108 -6.75 -4.35 31.36
CA VAL A 108 -6.71 -3.23 30.41
C VAL A 108 -7.60 -3.56 29.21
N HIS A 109 -8.63 -2.75 29.00
CA HIS A 109 -9.50 -2.84 27.85
C HIS A 109 -9.00 -1.92 26.74
N LEU A 110 -8.57 -2.50 25.62
CA LEU A 110 -8.10 -1.78 24.44
C LEU A 110 -9.24 -1.62 23.44
N LEU A 111 -9.77 -0.40 23.33
CA LEU A 111 -10.79 -0.06 22.34
C LEU A 111 -10.13 0.25 21.00
N PRO A 112 -10.51 -0.42 19.90
CA PRO A 112 -10.00 -0.10 18.57
C PRO A 112 -10.55 1.27 18.13
N VAL A 113 -9.66 2.22 17.90
CA VAL A 113 -9.96 3.54 17.30
C VAL A 113 -9.38 3.68 15.89
N TYR A 114 -8.72 2.63 15.41
CA TYR A 114 -8.07 2.59 14.11
C TYR A 114 -9.04 2.93 12.98
N LYS A 115 -8.66 3.94 12.17
CA LYS A 115 -9.33 4.27 10.91
C LYS A 115 -8.52 3.68 9.76
N PRO A 116 -9.08 2.75 8.96
CA PRO A 116 -8.38 2.18 7.82
C PRO A 116 -7.91 3.25 6.83
N LEU A 117 -6.78 3.02 6.15
CA LEU A 117 -6.19 3.99 5.22
C LEU A 117 -7.19 4.47 4.16
N VAL A 118 -8.04 3.57 3.65
CA VAL A 118 -9.09 3.91 2.67
C VAL A 118 -10.11 4.94 3.18
N HIS A 119 -10.31 5.02 4.50
CA HIS A 119 -11.18 6.01 5.15
C HIS A 119 -10.43 7.25 5.60
N ARG A 120 -9.10 7.17 5.80
CA ARG A 120 -8.25 8.33 6.14
C ARG A 120 -7.98 9.21 4.93
N GLU A 121 -7.83 8.63 3.74
CA GLU A 121 -7.56 9.41 2.55
C GLU A 121 -8.82 10.17 2.11
N PRO A 122 -8.78 11.52 2.05
CA PRO A 122 -9.89 12.29 1.55
C PRO A 122 -10.13 11.92 0.08
N ALA A 123 -11.40 11.78 -0.28
CA ALA A 123 -11.72 11.54 -1.67
C ALA A 123 -11.41 12.79 -2.49
N VAL A 124 -10.73 12.59 -3.62
CA VAL A 124 -10.45 13.66 -4.57
C VAL A 124 -11.71 13.91 -5.38
N ILE A 125 -12.22 15.13 -5.37
CA ILE A 125 -13.30 15.54 -6.27
C ILE A 125 -12.66 15.83 -7.63
N ARG A 126 -13.11 15.12 -8.66
CA ARG A 126 -12.72 15.40 -10.04
C ARG A 126 -13.93 15.84 -10.84
N THR A 127 -13.72 16.83 -11.67
CA THR A 127 -14.68 17.31 -12.64
C THR A 127 -14.50 16.51 -13.93
N VAL A 128 -15.55 15.84 -14.39
CA VAL A 128 -15.52 15.03 -15.61
C VAL A 128 -16.68 15.42 -16.52
N LYS A 129 -16.42 15.44 -17.84
CA LYS A 129 -17.46 15.58 -18.86
C LYS A 129 -18.28 14.30 -18.94
N LYS A 130 -19.61 14.43 -18.94
CA LYS A 130 -20.54 13.30 -19.04
C LYS A 130 -21.00 13.14 -20.49
N TRP A 131 -20.37 12.21 -21.18
CA TRP A 131 -20.75 11.81 -22.53
C TRP A 131 -21.95 10.86 -22.49
N SER A 132 -22.97 11.16 -23.28
CA SER A 132 -24.10 10.31 -23.61
C SER A 132 -24.42 10.42 -25.10
N ALA A 133 -25.24 9.50 -25.62
CA ALA A 133 -25.64 9.52 -27.03
C ALA A 133 -26.29 10.85 -27.40
N GLU A 134 -27.09 11.42 -26.49
CA GLU A 134 -27.76 12.71 -26.69
C GLU A 134 -26.77 13.88 -26.77
N THR A 135 -25.72 13.88 -25.92
CA THR A 135 -24.71 14.94 -25.97
C THR A 135 -23.77 14.82 -27.16
N GLU A 136 -23.56 13.58 -27.63
CA GLU A 136 -22.78 13.32 -28.84
C GLU A 136 -23.54 13.80 -30.07
N GLU A 137 -24.85 13.53 -30.14
CA GLU A 137 -25.70 14.02 -31.22
C GLU A 137 -25.79 15.54 -31.23
N ALA A 138 -26.02 16.17 -30.08
CA ALA A 138 -26.03 17.63 -29.98
C ALA A 138 -24.70 18.28 -30.38
N LEU A 139 -23.57 17.60 -30.16
CA LEU A 139 -22.26 18.06 -30.64
C LEU A 139 -22.13 17.92 -32.16
N LYS A 140 -22.61 16.80 -32.73
CA LYS A 140 -22.64 16.62 -34.19
C LYS A 140 -23.50 17.69 -34.85
N ASP A 141 -24.66 17.98 -34.28
CA ASP A 141 -25.54 19.04 -34.75
C ASP A 141 -24.81 20.39 -34.70
N CYS A 142 -24.16 20.71 -33.58
CA CYS A 142 -23.38 21.93 -33.43
C CYS A 142 -22.33 22.08 -34.55
N PHE A 143 -21.53 21.03 -34.79
CA PHE A 143 -20.51 21.03 -35.85
C PHE A 143 -21.10 21.06 -37.26
N SER A 144 -22.27 20.46 -37.49
CA SER A 144 -22.94 20.49 -38.79
C SER A 144 -23.49 21.88 -39.14
N THR A 145 -23.80 22.69 -38.12
CA THR A 145 -24.30 24.06 -38.30
C THR A 145 -23.19 25.10 -38.36
N THR A 146 -21.95 24.73 -38.07
CA THR A 146 -20.80 25.62 -38.14
C THR A 146 -20.46 25.92 -39.60
N LEU A 147 -20.31 27.21 -39.93
CA LEU A 147 -19.85 27.66 -41.24
C LEU A 147 -18.32 27.54 -41.33
N TRP A 148 -17.83 26.31 -41.51
CA TRP A 148 -16.40 26.00 -41.52
C TRP A 148 -15.64 26.76 -42.61
N GLU A 149 -16.19 26.86 -43.82
CA GLU A 149 -15.50 27.51 -44.94
C GLU A 149 -15.20 28.99 -44.63
N GLU A 150 -16.21 29.76 -44.20
CA GLU A 150 -16.05 31.17 -43.87
C GLU A 150 -15.08 31.40 -42.68
N MET A 151 -15.06 30.48 -41.71
CA MET A 151 -14.17 30.54 -40.56
C MET A 151 -12.74 30.11 -40.88
N CYS A 152 -12.54 29.20 -41.82
CA CYS A 152 -11.22 28.70 -42.21
C CYS A 152 -10.54 29.61 -43.24
N ASP A 153 -11.31 30.22 -44.14
CA ASP A 153 -10.80 31.06 -45.24
C ASP A 153 -10.06 32.31 -44.74
N SER A 154 -10.38 32.82 -43.54
CA SER A 154 -9.72 33.99 -42.95
C SER A 154 -8.26 33.77 -42.55
N TYR A 155 -7.79 32.51 -42.49
CA TYR A 155 -6.45 32.17 -42.03
C TYR A 155 -5.43 31.95 -43.16
N GLY A 156 -5.87 31.84 -44.42
CA GLY A 156 -4.97 31.72 -45.57
C GLY A 156 -3.95 30.58 -45.44
N GLU A 157 -2.65 30.91 -45.34
CA GLU A 157 -1.55 29.95 -45.16
C GLU A 157 -1.14 29.74 -43.68
N ASP A 158 -1.78 30.42 -42.71
CA ASP A 158 -1.48 30.29 -41.28
C ASP A 158 -2.12 29.02 -40.68
N ILE A 159 -1.45 27.89 -40.89
CA ILE A 159 -1.88 26.57 -40.40
C ILE A 159 -1.93 26.51 -38.87
N ASP A 160 -0.99 27.18 -38.19
CA ASP A 160 -0.91 27.17 -36.73
C ASP A 160 -2.07 27.96 -36.12
N GLY A 161 -2.35 29.16 -36.66
CA GLY A 161 -3.50 29.97 -36.26
C GLY A 161 -4.84 29.27 -36.52
N LEU A 162 -4.98 28.61 -37.68
CA LEU A 162 -6.15 27.81 -38.00
C LEU A 162 -6.33 26.64 -37.01
N THR A 163 -5.24 25.95 -36.66
CA THR A 163 -5.27 24.82 -35.72
C THR A 163 -5.70 25.27 -34.32
N HIS A 164 -5.18 26.41 -33.86
CA HIS A 164 -5.59 27.00 -32.59
C HIS A 164 -7.06 27.38 -32.59
N PHE A 165 -7.53 28.06 -33.64
CA PHE A 165 -8.92 28.45 -33.78
C PHE A 165 -9.87 27.25 -33.77
N ILE A 166 -9.59 26.22 -34.58
CA ILE A 166 -10.41 25.00 -34.62
C ILE A 166 -10.41 24.31 -33.26
N THR A 167 -9.25 24.23 -32.60
CA THR A 167 -9.13 23.63 -31.27
C THR A 167 -9.97 24.38 -30.24
N ASP A 168 -9.90 25.71 -30.23
CA ASP A 168 -10.64 26.56 -29.31
C ASP A 168 -12.15 26.49 -29.57
N TYR A 169 -12.56 26.47 -30.85
CA TYR A 169 -13.96 26.32 -31.23
C TYR A 169 -14.52 24.95 -30.81
N VAL A 170 -13.78 23.86 -31.09
CA VAL A 170 -14.19 22.52 -30.65
C VAL A 170 -14.30 22.46 -29.13
N ASN A 171 -13.34 23.03 -28.40
CA ASN A 171 -13.41 23.11 -26.94
C ASN A 171 -14.63 23.91 -26.48
N PHE A 172 -14.93 25.04 -27.11
CA PHE A 172 -16.13 25.84 -26.84
C PHE A 172 -17.43 25.04 -27.06
N CYS A 173 -17.55 24.31 -28.18
CA CYS A 173 -18.71 23.46 -28.44
C CYS A 173 -18.87 22.36 -27.38
N VAL A 174 -17.76 21.72 -26.99
CA VAL A 174 -17.74 20.71 -25.91
C VAL A 174 -18.07 21.31 -24.55
N GLU A 175 -17.66 22.55 -24.30
CA GLU A 175 -17.95 23.25 -23.06
C GLU A 175 -19.42 23.58 -22.90
N ASN A 176 -20.07 24.04 -23.96
CA ASN A 176 -21.48 24.40 -23.96
C ASN A 176 -22.44 23.20 -24.07
N THR A 177 -22.04 22.15 -24.78
CA THR A 177 -22.94 21.03 -25.09
C THR A 177 -22.82 19.89 -24.09
N VAL A 178 -21.60 19.60 -23.61
CA VAL A 178 -21.36 18.43 -22.77
C VAL A 178 -21.44 18.80 -21.29
N PRO A 179 -22.45 18.29 -20.56
CA PRO A 179 -22.64 18.63 -19.15
C PRO A 179 -21.48 18.10 -18.32
N THR A 180 -21.11 18.93 -17.35
CA THR A 180 -20.03 18.64 -16.42
C THR A 180 -20.58 18.00 -15.15
N ARG A 181 -19.95 16.92 -14.69
CA ARG A 181 -20.32 16.24 -13.43
C ARG A 181 -19.12 16.13 -12.50
N THR A 182 -19.36 16.37 -11.21
CA THR A 182 -18.37 16.09 -10.17
C THR A 182 -18.46 14.62 -9.75
N VAL A 183 -17.31 13.95 -9.75
CA VAL A 183 -17.16 12.57 -9.30
C VAL A 183 -16.18 12.50 -8.13
N ARG A 184 -16.61 11.78 -7.09
CA ARG A 184 -15.79 11.51 -5.91
C ARG A 184 -14.89 10.31 -6.20
N CYS A 185 -13.61 10.56 -6.37
CA CYS A 185 -12.58 9.57 -6.66
C CYS A 185 -11.83 9.20 -5.39
N PHE A 186 -11.82 7.90 -5.07
CA PHE A 186 -11.00 7.36 -4.00
C PHE A 186 -9.69 6.84 -4.61
N SER A 187 -8.58 6.98 -3.90
CA SER A 187 -7.24 6.60 -4.37
C SER A 187 -7.11 5.13 -4.80
N ASN A 188 -7.94 4.25 -4.25
CA ASN A 188 -7.94 2.82 -4.56
C ASN A 188 -9.00 2.42 -5.60
N ASN A 189 -9.59 3.38 -6.32
CA ASN A 189 -10.50 3.06 -7.43
C ASN A 189 -9.70 2.48 -8.59
N LYS A 190 -9.74 1.15 -8.73
CA LYS A 190 -9.15 0.47 -9.89
C LYS A 190 -9.85 0.94 -11.18
N PRO A 191 -9.12 1.08 -12.30
CA PRO A 191 -9.68 1.64 -13.54
C PRO A 191 -10.82 0.79 -14.13
N TRP A 192 -10.83 -0.51 -13.87
CA TRP A 192 -11.90 -1.42 -14.29
C TRP A 192 -13.15 -1.37 -13.37
N ILE A 193 -13.21 -0.54 -12.32
CA ILE A 193 -14.38 -0.42 -11.44
C ILE A 193 -15.31 0.68 -11.97
N ASN A 194 -16.20 0.28 -12.87
CA ASN A 194 -17.18 1.14 -13.53
C ASN A 194 -18.54 1.17 -12.79
N PRO A 195 -19.51 2.02 -13.21
CA PRO A 195 -20.85 2.08 -12.62
C PRO A 195 -21.58 0.73 -12.60
N ASP A 196 -21.48 -0.09 -13.65
CA ASP A 196 -22.09 -1.42 -13.73
C ASP A 196 -21.60 -2.34 -12.60
N ILE A 197 -20.29 -2.38 -12.38
CA ILE A 197 -19.69 -3.17 -11.29
C ILE A 197 -20.14 -2.64 -9.93
N LYS A 198 -20.27 -1.32 -9.77
CA LYS A 198 -20.82 -0.72 -8.55
C LYS A 198 -22.29 -1.10 -8.34
N ALA A 199 -23.09 -1.17 -9.41
CA ALA A 199 -24.47 -1.63 -9.37
C ALA A 199 -24.56 -3.10 -8.92
N LEU A 200 -23.74 -3.98 -9.51
CA LEU A 200 -23.64 -5.40 -9.11
C LEU A 200 -23.19 -5.58 -7.65
N LEU A 201 -22.28 -4.73 -7.16
CA LEU A 201 -21.89 -4.73 -5.74
C LEU A 201 -23.06 -4.33 -4.83
N LYS A 202 -23.86 -3.33 -5.22
CA LYS A 202 -25.05 -2.90 -4.47
C LYS A 202 -26.12 -3.99 -4.47
N GLU A 203 -26.34 -4.62 -5.62
CA GLU A 203 -27.26 -5.72 -5.80
C GLU A 203 -26.86 -6.96 -4.98
N LYS A 204 -25.57 -7.32 -4.96
CA LYS A 204 -25.07 -8.39 -4.09
C LYS A 204 -25.35 -8.09 -2.61
N LYS A 205 -25.16 -6.83 -2.17
CA LYS A 205 -25.49 -6.41 -0.80
C LYS A 205 -27.01 -6.47 -0.52
N ARG A 206 -27.85 -6.24 -1.53
CA ARG A 206 -29.32 -6.41 -1.42
C ARG A 206 -29.66 -7.89 -1.24
N ALA A 207 -29.19 -8.77 -2.12
CA ALA A 207 -29.42 -10.21 -2.07
C ALA A 207 -28.93 -10.84 -0.76
N PHE A 208 -27.79 -10.37 -0.23
CA PHE A 208 -27.29 -10.81 1.08
C PHE A 208 -28.24 -10.42 2.22
N ARG A 209 -28.73 -9.17 2.24
CA ARG A 209 -29.65 -8.69 3.28
C ARG A 209 -31.03 -9.35 3.22
N SER A 210 -31.49 -9.73 2.02
CA SER A 210 -32.75 -10.46 1.85
C SER A 210 -32.63 -11.97 2.12
N GLY A 211 -31.44 -12.50 2.36
CA GLY A 211 -31.22 -13.93 2.57
C GLY A 211 -31.32 -14.79 1.31
N ASN A 212 -31.49 -14.20 0.12
CA ASN A 212 -31.61 -14.92 -1.14
C ASN A 212 -30.25 -15.45 -1.62
N LYS A 213 -29.94 -16.70 -1.27
CA LYS A 213 -28.66 -17.35 -1.58
C LYS A 213 -28.43 -17.57 -3.08
N GLU A 214 -29.48 -17.81 -3.85
CA GLU A 214 -29.38 -18.10 -5.30
C GLU A 214 -29.08 -16.83 -6.09
N GLU A 215 -29.82 -15.76 -5.81
CA GLU A 215 -29.58 -14.43 -6.37
C GLU A 215 -28.18 -13.93 -6.00
N MET A 216 -27.76 -14.11 -4.74
CA MET A 216 -26.41 -13.76 -4.30
C MET A 216 -25.34 -14.51 -5.13
N LYS A 217 -25.53 -15.81 -5.38
CA LYS A 217 -24.62 -16.62 -6.21
C LYS A 217 -24.63 -16.17 -7.68
N ALA A 218 -25.79 -15.84 -8.24
CA ALA A 218 -25.93 -15.35 -9.62
C ALA A 218 -25.22 -14.01 -9.81
N VAL A 219 -25.53 -13.03 -8.96
CA VAL A 219 -24.90 -11.71 -8.97
C VAL A 219 -23.40 -11.82 -8.73
N GLN A 220 -22.95 -12.75 -7.88
CA GLN A 220 -21.52 -12.99 -7.68
C GLN A 220 -20.83 -13.56 -8.93
N ARG A 221 -21.48 -14.45 -9.68
CA ARG A 221 -20.94 -14.96 -10.96
C ARG A 221 -20.81 -13.83 -11.97
N GLU A 222 -21.85 -13.02 -12.11
CA GLU A 222 -21.85 -11.88 -13.03
C GLU A 222 -20.82 -10.81 -12.64
N LEU A 223 -20.70 -10.49 -11.35
CA LEU A 223 -19.68 -9.59 -10.83
C LEU A 223 -18.27 -10.09 -11.16
N ARG A 224 -17.99 -11.39 -11.00
CA ARG A 224 -16.68 -11.96 -11.37
C ARG A 224 -16.41 -11.86 -12.87
N ARG A 225 -17.42 -12.11 -13.70
CA ARG A 225 -17.33 -11.97 -15.16
C ARG A 225 -16.99 -10.53 -15.56
N LYS A 226 -17.80 -9.56 -15.15
CA LYS A 226 -17.57 -8.13 -15.45
C LYS A 226 -16.22 -7.62 -14.96
N ILE A 227 -15.75 -8.07 -13.79
CA ILE A 227 -14.41 -7.71 -13.29
C ILE A 227 -13.31 -8.29 -14.18
N ARG A 228 -13.44 -9.54 -14.62
CA ARG A 228 -12.48 -10.17 -15.53
C ARG A 228 -12.45 -9.45 -16.87
N ASP A 229 -13.60 -9.20 -17.46
CA ASP A 229 -13.74 -8.51 -18.75
C ASP A 229 -13.15 -7.09 -18.67
N GLY A 230 -13.42 -6.37 -17.57
CA GLY A 230 -12.85 -5.04 -17.34
C GLY A 230 -11.33 -5.04 -17.16
N LYS A 231 -10.76 -6.07 -16.52
CA LYS A 231 -9.30 -6.24 -16.42
C LYS A 231 -8.68 -6.54 -17.78
N GLU A 232 -9.33 -7.37 -18.59
CA GLU A 232 -8.86 -7.74 -19.92
C GLU A 232 -8.87 -6.54 -20.87
N SER A 233 -9.95 -5.77 -20.88
CA SER A 233 -10.04 -4.52 -21.66
C SER A 233 -8.94 -3.53 -21.25
N TYR A 234 -8.65 -3.42 -19.95
CA TYR A 234 -7.58 -2.56 -19.46
C TYR A 234 -6.19 -3.05 -19.88
N ARG A 235 -5.93 -4.37 -19.80
CA ARG A 235 -4.69 -4.99 -20.30
C ARG A 235 -4.51 -4.69 -21.78
N LYS A 236 -5.53 -4.95 -22.61
CA LYS A 236 -5.48 -4.70 -24.05
C LYS A 236 -5.19 -3.23 -24.37
N LYS A 237 -5.79 -2.30 -23.61
CA LYS A 237 -5.49 -0.86 -23.74
C LYS A 237 -4.01 -0.56 -23.46
N MET A 238 -3.41 -1.17 -22.45
CA MET A 238 -1.97 -1.00 -22.16
C MET A 238 -1.09 -1.61 -23.25
N GLU A 239 -1.46 -2.76 -23.80
CA GLU A 239 -0.74 -3.41 -24.90
C GLU A 239 -0.76 -2.54 -26.17
N VAL A 240 -1.91 -1.93 -26.50
CA VAL A 240 -2.02 -0.97 -27.61
C VAL A 240 -1.12 0.24 -27.38
N GLN A 241 -1.16 0.85 -26.18
CA GLN A 241 -0.27 1.97 -25.83
C GLN A 241 1.21 1.62 -25.97
N LEU A 242 1.59 0.37 -25.67
CA LEU A 242 2.96 -0.11 -25.84
C LEU A 242 3.32 -0.29 -27.32
N GLN A 243 2.41 -0.83 -28.14
CA GLN A 243 2.60 -0.96 -29.58
C GLN A 243 2.73 0.39 -30.29
N GLU A 244 2.02 1.41 -29.80
CA GLU A 244 2.09 2.80 -30.28
C GLU A 244 3.32 3.57 -29.76
N ASN A 245 4.25 2.91 -29.06
CA ASN A 245 5.43 3.53 -28.44
C ASN A 245 5.10 4.67 -27.45
N ASN A 246 3.89 4.65 -26.89
CA ASN A 246 3.39 5.66 -25.95
C ASN A 246 3.83 5.33 -24.51
N VAL A 247 5.12 5.52 -24.23
CA VAL A 247 5.76 5.20 -22.94
C VAL A 247 5.10 5.98 -21.77
N SER A 248 4.73 7.23 -21.99
CA SER A 248 4.06 8.06 -20.99
C SER A 248 2.65 7.55 -20.66
N GLY A 249 1.90 7.08 -21.67
CA GLY A 249 0.62 6.41 -21.52
C GLY A 249 0.71 5.12 -20.72
N VAL A 250 1.69 4.26 -21.04
CA VAL A 250 1.96 3.02 -20.28
C VAL A 250 2.31 3.33 -18.83
N TRP A 251 3.18 4.33 -18.58
CA TRP A 251 3.56 4.74 -17.23
C TRP A 251 2.37 5.26 -16.41
N ASN A 252 1.51 6.08 -17.02
CA ASN A 252 0.28 6.56 -16.38
C ASN A 252 -0.68 5.41 -16.04
N SER A 253 -0.80 4.42 -16.92
CA SER A 253 -1.59 3.21 -16.69
C SER A 253 -1.02 2.38 -15.53
N LEU A 254 0.30 2.16 -15.50
CA LEU A 254 0.98 1.45 -14.43
C LEU A 254 0.80 2.15 -13.07
N LYS A 255 0.85 3.49 -13.07
CA LYS A 255 0.62 4.31 -11.89
C LYS A 255 -0.80 4.16 -11.35
N ALA A 256 -1.80 4.11 -12.23
CA ALA A 256 -3.20 3.93 -11.85
C ALA A 256 -3.48 2.57 -11.20
N ILE A 257 -2.75 1.51 -11.57
CA ILE A 257 -2.94 0.17 -10.99
C ILE A 257 -2.10 -0.10 -9.75
N SER A 258 -0.89 0.46 -9.68
CA SER A 258 0.03 0.30 -8.54
C SER A 258 -0.36 1.16 -7.33
N GLY A 259 -1.14 2.23 -7.55
CA GLY A 259 -1.45 3.21 -6.51
C GLY A 259 -0.22 4.04 -6.13
N HIS A 260 0.84 3.99 -6.95
CA HIS A 260 2.07 4.75 -6.73
C HIS A 260 1.77 6.24 -6.84
N LYS A 261 1.77 6.93 -5.70
CA LYS A 261 1.72 8.40 -5.66
C LYS A 261 3.14 8.92 -5.90
N LYS A 262 3.27 10.08 -6.55
CA LYS A 262 4.53 10.83 -6.40
C LYS A 262 4.72 11.03 -4.89
N PRO A 263 5.92 10.84 -4.32
CA PRO A 263 6.17 11.40 -3.00
C PRO A 263 5.71 12.87 -3.05
N ASP A 264 5.00 13.33 -2.02
CA ASP A 264 4.75 14.76 -1.83
C ASP A 264 6.07 15.46 -2.11
N SER A 265 6.04 16.43 -3.03
CA SER A 265 7.21 17.11 -3.59
C SER A 265 8.35 17.08 -2.59
N GLN A 266 9.27 16.13 -2.80
CA GLN A 266 10.47 16.07 -2.00
C GLN A 266 11.11 17.44 -2.21
N ASP A 267 11.38 18.11 -1.08
CA ASP A 267 12.05 19.41 -1.05
C ASP A 267 13.14 19.37 -2.12
N CYS A 268 13.16 20.39 -2.99
CA CYS A 268 14.12 20.52 -4.08
C CYS A 268 15.47 20.05 -3.56
N GLY A 269 15.92 18.87 -4.01
CA GLY A 269 17.13 18.26 -3.47
C GLY A 269 18.25 19.27 -3.58
N ASP A 270 18.83 19.65 -2.45
CA ASP A 270 19.97 20.55 -2.38
C ASP A 270 21.02 20.11 -3.41
N TRP A 271 21.75 21.05 -4.02
CA TRP A 271 22.80 20.77 -5.00
C TRP A 271 23.76 19.68 -4.53
N LYS A 272 23.94 19.60 -3.21
CA LYS A 272 24.70 18.57 -2.50
C LYS A 272 24.13 17.15 -2.69
N TRP A 273 22.82 16.96 -2.59
CA TRP A 273 22.16 15.67 -2.81
C TRP A 273 22.25 15.20 -4.27
N VAL A 274 22.10 16.12 -5.22
CA VAL A 274 22.28 15.81 -6.66
C VAL A 274 23.73 15.39 -6.95
N ASN A 275 24.71 16.06 -6.32
CA ASN A 275 26.12 15.68 -6.45
C ASN A 275 26.41 14.32 -5.79
N GLU A 276 25.83 14.01 -4.63
CA GLU A 276 25.97 12.70 -3.98
C GLU A 276 25.41 11.58 -4.86
N LEU A 277 24.28 11.80 -5.54
CA LEU A 277 23.72 10.85 -6.50
C LEU A 277 24.61 10.67 -7.73
N ASN A 278 25.14 11.75 -8.28
CA ASN A 278 26.09 11.67 -9.40
C ASN A 278 27.33 10.87 -9.01
N VAL A 279 27.90 11.11 -7.82
CA VAL A 279 29.05 10.33 -7.31
C VAL A 279 28.65 8.86 -7.12
N PHE A 280 27.48 8.58 -6.56
CA PHE A 280 27.02 7.21 -6.30
C PHE A 280 26.81 6.40 -7.58
N PHE A 281 26.20 6.98 -8.61
CA PHE A 281 25.92 6.28 -9.87
C PHE A 281 27.13 6.25 -10.82
N ASN A 282 27.98 7.29 -10.83
CA ASN A 282 29.19 7.35 -11.64
C ASN A 282 30.39 6.64 -11.00
N ARG A 283 30.27 6.08 -9.78
CA ARG A 283 31.36 5.34 -9.12
C ARG A 283 31.86 4.14 -9.91
N PHE A 284 31.08 3.65 -10.86
CA PHE A 284 31.45 2.53 -11.74
C PHE A 284 32.13 3.00 -13.04
N ASP A 285 32.05 4.30 -13.37
CA ASP A 285 32.64 4.88 -14.58
C ASP A 285 34.05 5.44 -14.33
N HIS A 286 34.46 5.55 -13.07
CA HIS A 286 35.84 5.86 -12.72
C HIS A 286 36.71 4.61 -12.88
N SER A 287 37.37 4.49 -14.02
CA SER A 287 38.46 3.54 -14.21
C SER A 287 39.55 3.84 -13.18
N THR A 288 39.59 3.05 -12.11
CA THR A 288 40.66 3.11 -11.12
C THR A 288 41.99 2.89 -11.83
N ALA A 289 42.80 3.95 -11.96
CA ALA A 289 44.19 3.79 -12.32
C ALA A 289 44.85 2.91 -11.23
N PRO A 290 45.71 1.94 -11.59
CA PRO A 290 46.34 1.08 -10.60
C PRO A 290 47.22 1.95 -9.68
N PRO A 291 47.16 1.77 -8.35
CA PRO A 291 48.00 2.53 -7.45
C PRO A 291 49.47 2.14 -7.62
N THR A 292 50.32 3.15 -7.77
CA THR A 292 51.78 3.04 -7.79
C THR A 292 52.27 2.41 -6.49
N THR A 293 53.06 1.35 -6.64
CA THR A 293 53.78 0.64 -5.59
C THR A 293 54.60 1.58 -4.71
N GLN A 294 54.26 1.69 -3.43
CA GLN A 294 55.25 1.82 -2.36
C GLN A 294 54.96 0.77 -1.28
N ALA A 295 55.86 -0.19 -1.22
CA ALA A 295 55.90 -1.23 -0.22
C ALA A 295 56.38 -0.66 1.12
N ALA A 296 55.60 -0.86 2.18
CA ALA A 296 56.12 -0.96 3.53
C ALA A 296 55.16 -1.81 4.37
N LEU A 297 55.53 -3.09 4.48
CA LEU A 297 55.47 -3.93 5.68
C LEU A 297 54.16 -3.94 6.48
N LEU A 298 53.40 -5.04 6.36
CA LEU A 298 53.14 -5.94 7.48
C LEU A 298 52.80 -7.34 6.92
N THR A 299 53.55 -8.34 7.38
CA THR A 299 53.46 -9.75 7.00
C THR A 299 52.20 -10.43 7.55
N PRO A 300 51.81 -11.58 6.99
CA PRO A 300 50.49 -12.18 7.14
C PRO A 300 50.43 -13.23 8.25
N SER A 301 49.24 -13.44 8.81
CA SER A 301 48.89 -14.73 9.43
C SER A 301 47.46 -15.11 9.05
N CYS A 302 47.42 -15.89 7.97
CA CYS A 302 46.70 -17.16 7.84
C CYS A 302 45.25 -17.25 8.34
N LEU A 303 44.35 -17.27 7.35
CA LEU A 303 43.31 -18.28 7.15
C LEU A 303 43.20 -19.37 8.24
N ALA A 304 42.13 -19.31 9.03
CA ALA A 304 41.51 -20.51 9.60
C ALA A 304 40.19 -20.78 8.86
N ARG A 305 40.16 -21.96 8.23
CA ARG A 305 39.05 -22.54 7.46
C ARG A 305 37.89 -22.93 8.41
N PRO A 306 36.64 -22.97 7.94
CA PRO A 306 35.50 -23.42 8.74
C PRO A 306 35.65 -24.90 9.14
N SER A 307 35.39 -25.19 10.41
CA SER A 307 35.25 -26.54 10.93
C SER A 307 34.05 -27.24 10.28
N ARG A 308 34.28 -28.49 9.86
CA ARG A 308 33.26 -29.43 9.41
C ARG A 308 32.28 -29.71 10.55
N PHE A 309 30.98 -29.52 10.31
CA PHE A 309 29.95 -30.17 11.11
C PHE A 309 29.87 -31.67 10.74
N PRO A 310 29.61 -32.59 11.69
CA PRO A 310 29.40 -34.00 11.39
C PRO A 310 28.05 -34.22 10.68
N LEU A 311 28.01 -35.15 9.73
CA LEU A 311 26.75 -35.65 9.17
C LEU A 311 25.90 -36.33 10.26
N PRO A 312 24.57 -36.20 10.22
CA PRO A 312 23.68 -37.01 11.03
C PRO A 312 23.63 -38.46 10.50
N SER A 313 23.72 -39.43 11.41
CA SER A 313 23.53 -40.85 11.12
C SER A 313 22.08 -41.14 10.66
N PRO A 314 21.88 -42.13 9.77
CA PRO A 314 20.54 -42.46 9.27
C PRO A 314 19.71 -43.19 10.34
N ILE A 315 18.47 -42.74 10.48
CA ILE A 315 17.41 -43.42 11.25
C ILE A 315 17.08 -44.74 10.53
N LEU A 316 17.25 -45.87 11.23
CA LEU A 316 16.71 -47.16 10.80
C LEU A 316 15.18 -47.10 10.83
N THR A 317 14.54 -47.32 9.70
CA THR A 317 13.15 -47.77 9.61
C THR A 317 13.08 -49.29 9.80
N PRO A 318 12.18 -49.82 10.65
CA PRO A 318 11.91 -51.25 10.67
C PRO A 318 10.99 -51.63 9.50
N LEU A 319 11.34 -52.72 8.80
CA LEU A 319 10.52 -53.37 7.77
C LEU A 319 9.25 -54.00 8.37
N PRO A 320 8.20 -54.21 7.56
CA PRO A 320 6.95 -54.83 7.99
C PRO A 320 7.11 -56.35 8.13
N LEU A 321 6.59 -56.91 9.22
CA LEU A 321 6.34 -58.34 9.32
C LEU A 321 4.97 -58.64 8.68
N HIS A 322 5.02 -59.39 7.58
CA HIS A 322 3.93 -60.26 7.16
C HIS A 322 3.86 -61.46 8.12
N THR A 323 2.68 -61.67 8.69
CA THR A 323 1.95 -62.95 8.74
C THR A 323 0.48 -62.64 8.89
#